data_AF-A0A9X7YPC0-F1
#
_entry.id   AF-A0A9X7YPC0-F1
#
_cell.length_a   1.000
_cell.length_b   1.000
_cell.length_c   1.000
_cell.angle_alpha   90.00
_cell.angle_beta   90.00
_cell.angle_gamma   90.00
#
_symmetry.space_group_name_H-M   'P 1'
#
loop_
_entity.id
_entity.type
_entity.pdbx_description
1 polymer ?
#
loop_
_entity_poly.entity_id
_entity_poly.type
_entity_poly.pdbx_seq_one_letter_code
_entity_poly.pdbx_strand_id
1 'polypeptide(L)'
;MWSPFPLPYEVDRSQTTTDSVLLEALYKHGQVTRESELRLAGETVNGRSRKVAQALWIYRYPEGRAEDTGEGFYYGRPELLRIVELSAPYLVGEYYYAEAFIQWAAVDLEAWIQDPALRTARTLRRSLESRTRPFERRVYLQFDGQQWGFWRGQPGQL
;
A
#
# COMPACT_ATOMS: atom_id res chain seq x y z
N MET A 1 -1.27 -5.08 1.88
CA MET A 1 -2.07 -4.10 1.11
C MET A 1 -1.21 -2.88 0.75
N TRP A 2 -1.43 -2.28 -0.42
CA TRP A 2 -0.79 -1.04 -0.89
C TRP A 2 -1.87 0.01 -1.16
N SER A 3 -1.89 1.12 -0.41
CA SER A 3 -2.92 2.17 -0.54
C SER A 3 -2.29 3.51 -0.95
N PRO A 4 -1.98 3.70 -2.24
CA PRO A 4 -1.35 4.92 -2.75
C PRO A 4 -2.32 6.10 -2.90
N PHE A 5 -3.62 5.84 -3.00
CA PHE A 5 -4.64 6.84 -3.29
C PHE A 5 -5.76 6.80 -2.25
N PRO A 6 -6.25 7.95 -1.78
CA PRO A 6 -7.54 8.03 -1.13
C PRO A 6 -8.62 7.93 -2.22
N LEU A 7 -9.25 6.76 -2.38
CA LEU A 7 -10.40 6.61 -3.28
C LEU A 7 -11.70 7.05 -2.58
N PRO A 8 -12.66 7.67 -3.29
CA PRO A 8 -12.64 7.99 -4.72
C PRO A 8 -11.61 9.07 -5.08
N TYR A 9 -11.03 8.98 -6.27
CA TYR A 9 -10.01 9.92 -6.75
C TYR A 9 -10.40 10.49 -8.11
N GLU A 10 -10.42 11.82 -8.22
CA GLU A 10 -10.79 12.55 -9.43
C GLU A 10 -9.53 12.98 -10.21
N VAL A 11 -9.53 12.77 -11.52
CA VAL A 11 -8.45 13.18 -12.43
C VAL A 11 -9.06 13.88 -13.64
N ASP A 12 -8.55 15.06 -14.00
CA ASP A 12 -8.92 15.68 -15.27
C ASP A 12 -8.41 14.84 -16.45
N ARG A 13 -9.25 14.59 -17.45
CA ARG A 13 -8.91 13.69 -18.57
C ARG A 13 -7.71 14.14 -19.39
N SER A 14 -7.39 15.42 -19.36
CA SER A 14 -6.24 15.99 -20.06
C SER A 14 -4.93 15.86 -19.28
N GLN A 15 -4.98 15.51 -17.98
CA GLN A 15 -3.80 15.39 -17.15
C GLN A 15 -3.05 14.07 -17.41
N THR A 16 -1.73 14.16 -17.43
CA THR A 16 -0.80 13.04 -17.55
C THR A 16 0.17 12.98 -16.37
N THR A 17 -0.34 13.25 -15.17
CA THR A 17 0.43 13.15 -13.92
C THR A 17 0.79 11.70 -13.57
N THR A 18 1.76 11.50 -12.69
CA THR A 18 2.11 10.16 -12.18
C THR A 18 0.87 9.42 -11.65
N ASP A 19 0.03 10.11 -10.87
CA ASP A 19 -1.19 9.55 -10.30
C ASP A 19 -2.18 9.10 -11.38
N SER A 20 -2.37 9.91 -12.43
CA SER A 20 -3.24 9.54 -13.57
C SER A 20 -2.77 8.27 -14.28
N VAL A 21 -1.45 8.11 -14.45
CA VAL A 21 -0.84 6.96 -15.10
C VAL A 21 -0.97 5.70 -14.23
N LEU A 22 -0.79 5.83 -12.92
CA LEU A 22 -0.97 4.73 -11.96
C LEU A 22 -2.44 4.29 -11.88
N LEU A 23 -3.38 5.23 -11.81
CA LEU A 23 -4.82 4.95 -11.78
C LEU A 23 -5.29 4.29 -13.07
N GLU A 24 -4.81 4.74 -14.23
CA GLU A 24 -5.08 4.10 -15.52
C GLU A 24 -4.58 2.66 -15.56
N ALA A 25 -3.37 2.40 -15.04
CA ALA A 25 -2.84 1.04 -14.94
C ALA A 25 -3.68 0.17 -14.00
N LEU A 26 -4.05 0.67 -12.81
CA LEU A 26 -4.95 -0.04 -11.90
C LEU A 26 -6.30 -0.36 -12.55
N TYR A 27 -6.86 0.57 -13.33
CA TYR A 27 -8.11 0.38 -14.07
C TYR A 27 -7.97 -0.72 -15.13
N LYS A 28 -6.89 -0.72 -15.91
CA LYS A 28 -6.60 -1.77 -16.91
C LYS A 28 -6.54 -3.17 -16.31
N HIS A 29 -6.08 -3.28 -15.06
CA HIS A 29 -5.99 -4.55 -14.32
C HIS A 29 -7.21 -4.82 -13.42
N GLY A 30 -8.31 -4.08 -13.60
CA GLY A 30 -9.57 -4.29 -12.87
C GLY A 30 -9.48 -4.02 -11.37
N GLN A 31 -8.44 -3.34 -10.89
CA GLN A 31 -8.25 -3.03 -9.47
C GLN A 31 -9.13 -1.86 -9.01
N VAL A 32 -9.54 -1.01 -9.95
CA VAL A 32 -10.45 0.12 -9.75
C VAL A 32 -11.45 0.19 -10.90
N THR A 33 -12.61 0.79 -10.65
CA THR A 33 -13.56 1.19 -11.69
C THR A 33 -13.33 2.66 -12.07
N ARG A 34 -13.85 3.07 -13.23
CA ARG A 34 -13.70 4.44 -13.74
C ARG A 34 -15.00 4.96 -14.35
N GLU A 35 -15.40 6.15 -13.94
CA GLU A 35 -16.60 6.85 -14.43
C GLU A 35 -16.26 8.18 -15.11
N SER A 36 -17.05 8.51 -16.12
CA SER A 36 -16.95 9.73 -16.92
C SER A 36 -17.86 10.82 -16.36
N GLU A 37 -17.31 11.89 -15.78
CA GLU A 37 -18.09 13.08 -15.38
C GLU A 37 -17.71 14.33 -16.20
N LEU A 38 -18.69 15.18 -16.49
CA LEU A 38 -18.50 16.53 -17.02
C LEU A 38 -18.97 17.54 -15.97
N ARG A 39 -18.06 18.37 -15.46
CA ARG A 39 -18.34 19.36 -14.43
C ARG A 39 -18.17 20.77 -14.99
N LEU A 40 -19.14 21.65 -14.77
CA LEU A 40 -19.01 23.07 -15.14
C LEU A 40 -18.28 23.80 -14.02
N ALA A 41 -17.02 24.16 -14.26
CA ALA A 41 -16.25 24.99 -13.36
C ALA A 41 -16.40 26.47 -13.76
N GLY A 42 -16.58 27.35 -12.77
CA GLY A 42 -16.48 28.79 -12.97
C GLY A 42 -15.01 29.19 -12.91
N GLU A 43 -14.49 29.73 -14.00
CA GLU A 43 -13.13 30.24 -14.06
C GLU A 43 -13.17 31.75 -14.34
N THR A 44 -12.45 32.53 -13.53
CA THR A 44 -12.33 33.97 -13.74
C THR A 44 -11.07 34.23 -14.54
N VAL A 45 -11.22 34.55 -15.83
CA VAL A 45 -10.12 34.89 -16.73
C VAL A 45 -10.26 36.36 -17.10
N ASN A 46 -9.21 37.16 -16.84
CA ASN A 46 -9.19 38.61 -17.13
C ASN A 46 -10.40 39.37 -16.55
N GLY A 47 -10.83 39.03 -15.32
CA GLY A 47 -11.93 39.70 -14.62
C GLY A 47 -13.34 39.36 -15.14
N ARG A 48 -13.47 38.44 -16.11
CA ARG A 48 -14.76 37.92 -16.57
C ARG A 48 -14.94 36.47 -16.12
N SER A 49 -16.06 36.17 -15.47
CA SER A 49 -16.44 34.79 -15.15
C SER A 49 -16.86 34.07 -16.43
N ARG A 50 -16.15 32.99 -16.77
CA ARG A 50 -16.54 32.06 -17.83
C ARG A 50 -16.83 30.70 -17.21
N LYS A 51 -17.88 30.03 -17.69
CA LYS A 51 -18.11 28.62 -17.39
C LYS A 51 -17.29 27.77 -18.35
N VAL A 52 -16.42 26.93 -17.82
CA VAL A 52 -15.61 25.97 -18.58
C VAL A 52 -16.08 24.57 -18.20
N ALA A 53 -16.32 23.73 -19.21
CA ALA A 53 -16.62 22.32 -18.98
C ALA A 53 -15.31 21.57 -18.75
N GLN A 54 -15.15 20.99 -17.56
CA GLN A 54 -14.07 20.08 -17.21
C GLN A 54 -14.54 18.65 -17.39
N ALA A 55 -13.77 17.86 -18.14
CA ALA A 55 -14.00 16.44 -18.27
C ALA A 55 -13.14 15.71 -17.23
N LEU A 56 -13.79 14.96 -16.36
CA LEU A 56 -13.15 14.22 -15.26
C LEU A 56 -13.28 12.71 -15.48
N TRP A 57 -12.27 11.99 -14.99
CA TRP A 57 -12.34 10.57 -14.64
C TRP A 57 -12.45 10.45 -13.13
N ILE A 58 -13.41 9.66 -12.65
CA ILE A 58 -13.57 9.34 -11.24
C ILE A 58 -13.25 7.87 -11.05
N TYR A 59 -12.21 7.59 -10.26
CA TYR A 59 -11.79 6.23 -9.94
C TYR A 59 -12.34 5.78 -8.60
N ARG A 60 -12.86 4.56 -8.52
CA ARG A 60 -13.46 3.98 -7.31
C ARG A 60 -13.01 2.53 -7.11
N TYR A 61 -13.24 1.98 -5.92
CA TYR A 61 -13.11 0.54 -5.75
C TYR A 61 -14.23 -0.20 -6.51
N PRO A 62 -13.98 -1.42 -7.00
CA PRO A 62 -15.02 -2.25 -7.57
C PRO A 62 -16.13 -2.57 -6.56
N GLU A 63 -17.37 -2.71 -7.03
CA GLU A 63 -18.51 -3.06 -6.18
C GLU A 63 -18.25 -4.36 -5.39
N GLY A 64 -18.72 -4.39 -4.13
CA GLY A 64 -18.47 -5.52 -3.21
C GLY A 64 -17.15 -5.43 -2.46
N ARG A 65 -16.24 -4.53 -2.83
CA ARG A 65 -15.09 -4.14 -2.01
C ARG A 65 -15.49 -2.93 -1.18
N ALA A 66 -15.60 -3.11 0.13
CA ALA A 66 -16.02 -2.03 1.03
C ALA A 66 -15.07 -0.84 0.92
N GLU A 67 -15.60 0.30 0.46
CA GLU A 67 -14.90 1.59 0.35
C GLU A 67 -14.27 2.00 1.70
N ASP A 68 -14.87 1.56 2.81
CA ASP A 68 -14.48 1.85 4.19
C ASP A 68 -13.44 0.90 4.81
N THR A 69 -12.96 -0.13 4.10
CA THR A 69 -11.96 -1.03 4.69
C THR A 69 -10.62 -0.35 4.92
N GLY A 70 -10.32 0.74 4.21
CA GLY A 70 -8.96 1.32 4.17
C GLY A 70 -7.91 0.34 3.64
N GLU A 71 -8.35 -0.82 3.15
CA GLU A 71 -7.50 -1.91 2.71
C GLU A 71 -7.12 -1.64 1.26
N GLY A 72 -5.95 -1.03 1.07
CA GLY A 72 -5.35 -0.82 -0.25
C GLY A 72 -5.23 -2.11 -1.07
N PHE A 73 -4.73 -2.02 -2.29
CA PHE A 73 -4.62 -3.13 -3.23
C PHE A 73 -3.82 -4.32 -2.67
N TYR A 74 -4.40 -5.51 -2.68
CA TYR A 74 -3.67 -6.75 -2.37
C TYR A 74 -2.67 -7.01 -3.48
N TYR A 75 -1.40 -7.17 -3.12
CA TYR A 75 -0.31 -7.37 -4.07
C TYR A 75 0.52 -8.61 -3.77
N GLY A 76 0.18 -9.36 -2.73
CA GLY A 76 0.92 -10.50 -2.22
C GLY A 76 0.99 -10.53 -0.70
N ARG A 77 1.69 -11.52 -0.16
CA ARG A 77 1.84 -11.75 1.28
C ARG A 77 3.31 -11.85 1.71
N PRO A 78 3.65 -11.49 2.96
CA PRO A 78 4.98 -11.70 3.49
C PRO A 78 5.25 -13.19 3.75
N GLU A 79 6.46 -13.64 3.44
CA GLU A 79 6.99 -14.95 3.79
C GLU A 79 8.34 -14.77 4.49
N LEU A 80 8.47 -15.38 5.67
CA LEU A 80 9.72 -15.42 6.40
C LEU A 80 10.71 -16.32 5.64
N LEU A 81 11.88 -15.78 5.28
CA LEU A 81 12.93 -16.54 4.65
C LEU A 81 13.89 -17.13 5.68
N ARG A 82 14.35 -16.31 6.63
CA ARG A 82 15.25 -16.75 7.70
C ARG A 82 15.25 -15.81 8.90
N ILE A 83 15.62 -16.37 10.05
CA ILE A 83 16.05 -15.63 11.24
C ILE A 83 17.57 -15.49 11.14
N VAL A 84 18.07 -14.26 11.08
CA VAL A 84 19.49 -13.94 10.96
C VAL A 84 20.15 -13.94 12.34
N GLU A 85 19.48 -13.31 13.31
CA GLU A 85 19.91 -13.26 14.70
C GLU A 85 18.70 -13.42 15.60
N LEU A 86 18.89 -14.08 16.74
CA LEU A 86 17.91 -14.22 17.81
C LEU A 86 18.61 -13.98 19.14
N SER A 87 18.10 -13.02 19.92
CA SER A 87 18.64 -12.76 21.25
C SER A 87 18.29 -13.89 22.21
N ALA A 88 19.06 -14.01 23.30
CA ALA A 88 18.57 -14.73 24.47
C ALA A 88 17.29 -14.06 25.00
N PRO A 89 16.36 -14.82 25.60
CA PRO A 89 15.22 -14.25 26.29
C PRO A 89 15.68 -13.31 27.41
N TYR A 90 15.01 -12.16 27.55
CA TYR A 90 15.26 -11.19 28.61
C TYR A 90 13.95 -10.73 29.25
N LEU A 91 13.98 -10.45 30.55
CA LEU A 91 12.81 -10.07 31.33
C LEU A 91 12.62 -8.55 31.30
N VAL A 92 11.39 -8.09 31.01
CA VAL A 92 10.98 -6.69 31.14
C VAL A 92 9.63 -6.64 31.86
N GLY A 93 9.61 -6.10 33.08
CA GLY A 93 8.45 -6.22 33.96
C GLY A 93 8.20 -7.69 34.29
N GLU A 94 6.98 -8.15 34.02
CA GLU A 94 6.53 -9.54 34.27
C GLU A 94 6.62 -10.45 33.03
N TYR A 95 7.12 -9.94 31.90
CA TYR A 95 7.12 -10.67 30.62
C TYR A 95 8.53 -10.90 30.08
N TYR A 96 8.73 -12.07 29.48
CA TYR A 96 9.95 -12.36 28.73
C TYR A 96 9.82 -11.90 27.28
N TYR A 97 10.88 -11.30 26.76
CA TYR A 97 11.00 -10.84 25.39
C TYR A 97 12.22 -11.46 24.71
N ALA A 98 12.17 -11.55 23.40
CA ALA A 98 13.31 -11.88 22.56
C ALA A 98 13.29 -11.03 21.28
N GLU A 99 14.46 -10.66 20.80
CA GLU A 99 14.62 -9.90 19.57
C GLU A 99 15.05 -10.82 18.45
N ALA A 100 14.32 -10.80 17.34
CA ALA A 100 14.70 -11.51 16.13
C ALA A 100 15.00 -10.49 15.02
N PHE A 101 16.21 -10.57 14.45
CA PHE A 101 16.52 -9.92 13.19
C PHE A 101 16.19 -10.90 12.06
N ILE A 102 15.21 -10.55 11.23
CA ILE A 102 14.64 -11.46 10.23
C ILE A 102 14.84 -10.94 8.81
N GLN A 103 14.90 -11.88 7.87
CA GLN A 103 14.75 -11.62 6.45
C GLN A 103 13.44 -12.20 5.93
N TRP A 104 12.73 -11.43 5.13
CA TRP A 104 11.46 -11.83 4.54
C TRP A 104 11.31 -11.32 3.11
N ALA A 105 10.46 -11.98 2.33
CA ALA A 105 10.13 -11.61 0.97
C ALA A 105 8.61 -11.51 0.79
N ALA A 106 8.19 -10.74 -0.21
CA ALA A 106 6.82 -10.78 -0.68
C ALA A 106 6.67 -11.94 -1.67
N VAL A 107 5.68 -12.79 -1.45
CA VAL A 107 5.33 -13.94 -2.30
C VAL A 107 3.86 -13.90 -2.69
N ASP A 108 3.47 -14.80 -3.58
CA ASP A 108 2.13 -14.85 -4.18
C ASP A 108 1.75 -13.49 -4.74
N LEU A 109 2.71 -12.92 -5.47
CA LEU A 109 2.61 -11.59 -6.04
C LEU A 109 1.60 -11.58 -7.19
N GLU A 110 0.64 -10.67 -7.11
CA GLU A 110 -0.39 -10.52 -8.15
C GLU A 110 0.22 -10.08 -9.49
N ALA A 111 -0.29 -10.62 -10.60
CA ALA A 111 0.30 -10.39 -11.92
C ALA A 111 0.32 -8.90 -12.33
N TRP A 112 -0.68 -8.13 -11.89
CA TRP A 112 -0.85 -6.72 -12.25
C TRP A 112 0.32 -5.85 -11.79
N ILE A 113 1.06 -6.23 -10.74
CA ILE A 113 2.18 -5.42 -10.23
C ILE A 113 3.35 -5.34 -11.22
N GLN A 114 3.40 -6.24 -12.21
CA GLN A 114 4.43 -6.27 -13.25
C GLN A 114 4.26 -5.14 -14.27
N ASP A 115 3.10 -4.46 -14.28
CA ASP A 115 2.85 -3.33 -15.16
C ASP A 115 3.94 -2.26 -14.99
N PRO A 116 4.61 -1.84 -16.09
CA PRO A 116 5.68 -0.83 -16.03
C PRO A 116 5.27 0.46 -15.32
N ALA A 117 4.02 0.89 -15.46
CA ALA A 117 3.50 2.08 -14.77
C ALA A 117 3.54 1.88 -13.25
N LEU A 118 3.13 0.71 -12.77
CA LEU A 118 3.06 0.38 -11.35
C LEU A 118 4.43 0.10 -10.73
N ARG A 119 5.42 -0.30 -11.52
CA ARG A 119 6.82 -0.46 -11.08
C ARG A 119 7.49 0.87 -10.69
N THR A 120 6.90 2.02 -11.03
CA THR A 120 7.36 3.32 -10.51
C THR A 120 7.12 3.44 -9.00
N ALA A 121 6.10 2.77 -8.48
CA ALA A 121 5.85 2.70 -7.05
C ALA A 121 6.93 1.85 -6.36
N ARG A 122 7.74 2.51 -5.51
CA ARG A 122 8.86 1.86 -4.81
C ARG A 122 8.43 0.59 -4.06
N THR A 123 7.27 0.61 -3.42
CA THR A 123 6.74 -0.54 -2.67
C THR A 123 6.59 -1.77 -3.56
N LEU A 124 5.87 -1.65 -4.68
CA LEU A 124 5.64 -2.76 -5.60
C LEU A 124 6.93 -3.25 -6.25
N ARG A 125 7.80 -2.32 -6.67
CA ARG A 125 9.12 -2.65 -7.22
C ARG A 125 9.98 -3.43 -6.21
N ARG A 126 10.04 -2.98 -4.95
CA ARG A 126 10.80 -3.66 -3.90
C ARG A 126 10.21 -5.04 -3.58
N SER A 127 8.89 -5.19 -3.63
CA SER A 127 8.24 -6.49 -3.47
C SER A 127 8.66 -7.49 -4.55
N LEU A 128 8.72 -7.06 -5.82
CA LEU A 128 9.23 -7.88 -6.93
C LEU A 128 10.69 -8.32 -6.74
N GLU A 129 11.54 -7.42 -6.23
CA GLU A 129 12.95 -7.71 -6.00
C GLU A 129 13.21 -8.59 -4.76
N SER A 130 12.24 -8.70 -3.86
CA SER A 130 12.43 -9.17 -2.49
C SER A 130 12.93 -10.61 -2.38
N ARG A 131 12.68 -11.48 -3.37
CA ARG A 131 13.26 -12.84 -3.38
C ARG A 131 14.77 -12.85 -3.54
N THR A 132 15.32 -11.91 -4.31
CA THR A 132 16.77 -11.80 -4.53
C THR A 132 17.43 -10.79 -3.59
N ARG A 133 16.65 -9.83 -3.10
CA ARG A 133 17.07 -8.76 -2.17
C ARG A 133 16.07 -8.67 -1.03
N PRO A 134 16.13 -9.61 -0.07
CA PRO A 134 15.17 -9.71 1.03
C PRO A 134 15.01 -8.40 1.79
N PHE A 135 13.82 -8.19 2.33
CA PHE A 135 13.59 -7.17 3.33
C PHE A 135 14.17 -7.63 4.66
N GLU A 136 14.67 -6.67 5.43
CA GLU A 136 15.22 -6.93 6.75
C GLU A 136 14.45 -6.12 7.78
N ARG A 137 14.17 -6.74 8.93
CA ARG A 137 13.48 -6.07 10.03
C ARG A 137 13.85 -6.72 11.35
N ARG A 138 13.92 -5.89 12.40
CA ARG A 138 13.90 -6.37 13.77
C ARG A 138 12.46 -6.49 14.27
N VAL A 139 12.12 -7.66 14.79
CA VAL A 139 10.82 -7.95 15.41
C VAL A 139 11.03 -8.37 16.86
N TYR A 140 10.03 -8.09 17.68
CA TYR A 140 10.04 -8.44 19.09
C TYR A 140 9.05 -9.58 19.31
N LEU A 141 9.50 -10.60 20.00
CA LEU A 141 8.69 -11.71 20.47
C LEU A 141 8.43 -11.51 21.96
N GLN A 142 7.22 -11.78 22.42
CA GLN A 142 6.85 -11.78 23.84
C GLN A 142 6.36 -13.18 24.21
N PHE A 143 6.75 -13.65 25.38
CA PHE A 143 6.22 -14.86 25.99
C PHE A 143 5.12 -14.49 27.00
N ASP A 144 3.93 -15.04 26.83
CA ASP A 144 2.75 -14.78 27.67
C ASP A 144 2.59 -15.76 28.85
N GLY A 145 3.56 -16.64 29.05
CA GLY A 145 3.50 -17.73 30.03
C GLY A 145 3.16 -19.09 29.43
N GLN A 146 2.64 -19.13 28.19
CA GLN A 146 2.34 -20.37 27.47
C GLN A 146 3.07 -20.46 26.14
N GLN A 147 3.12 -19.37 25.37
CA GLN A 147 3.69 -19.37 24.02
C GLN A 147 4.38 -18.05 23.68
N TRP A 148 5.22 -18.11 22.65
CA TRP A 148 5.83 -16.92 22.05
C TRP A 148 4.91 -16.35 20.96
N GLY A 149 4.70 -15.03 20.99
CA GLY A 149 3.94 -14.29 19.99
C GLY A 149 4.64 -13.01 19.55
N PHE A 150 4.21 -12.43 18.44
CA PHE A 150 4.73 -11.13 17.99
C PHE A 150 4.22 -9.99 18.88
N TRP A 151 5.15 -9.25 19.47
CA TRP A 151 4.83 -8.00 20.15
C TRP A 151 4.73 -6.85 19.14
N ARG A 152 3.67 -6.04 19.26
CA ARG A 152 3.38 -4.93 18.33
C ARG A 152 3.92 -3.57 18.80
N GLY A 153 4.64 -3.52 19.93
CA GLY A 153 5.27 -2.31 20.47
C GLY A 153 6.79 -2.40 20.63
N GLN A 154 7.41 -1.41 21.27
CA GLN A 154 8.78 -1.52 21.78
C GLN A 154 8.73 -2.14 23.19
N PRO A 155 9.54 -3.16 23.51
CA PRO A 155 9.62 -3.68 24.87
C PRO A 155 10.01 -2.56 25.85
N GLY A 156 9.25 -2.41 26.94
CA GLY A 156 9.52 -1.42 27.99
C GLY A 156 8.99 -0.01 27.77
N GLN A 157 8.35 0.29 26.64
CA GLN A 157 7.51 1.48 26.49
C GLN A 157 6.04 1.09 26.73
N LEU A 158 5.50 1.50 27.88
CA LEU A 158 4.06 1.55 28.14
C LEU A 158 3.45 2.76 27.43
#